data_AF-A0A840IQV2-F1
#
_entry.id   AF-A0A840IQV2-F1
#
_cell.length_a   1.000
_cell.length_b   1.000
_cell.length_c   1.000
_cell.angle_alpha   90.00
_cell.angle_beta   90.00
_cell.angle_gamma   90.00
#
_symmetry.space_group_name_H-M   'P 1'
#
loop_
_entity.id
_entity.type
_entity.pdbx_description
1 polymer ?
#
loop_
_entity_poly.entity_id
_entity_poly.type
_entity_poly.pdbx_seq_one_letter_code
_entity_poly.pdbx_strand_id
1 'polypeptide(L)'
;MSDYTVRPITEAERRPVYDVLQRALHRNPVTDERWARITDFWAADGTTGAFAGELPVGVASSIPSTIVLPGGATLPMAAVDGVAVRSDWTRRGVLTAMMDTQLHEFAERGYPVAGLHASEAVIYGRFGYGVATRSATIRAKLPARLRDGATAPGTVHVLDGAEATATASAIHERIGLRRPGMIARPARWWEVSYSRKLDLEGYRLAVHTGPGDSGVPDGFAVFRTVPQRDHLDPNHGALLEAEDFVTADDAAVAGLWRFLLSVDLLATVNAPGRPVDEEVGVLLTDSRRARTVSVGDELWLRLVDVPAALAARTYGTADPVVLDVADRMLPDNTGRYRIGPDGVERTGAAADLALDVDTLAMLYLGEWRPATLALAGRITGADPGALSRADALFRTAQRPWCGTHFCADPRLSGLTPPAAPPAAARRTGRDSSARPAPRPGPDRRAPRAPRPGRTARPARPPRPAPPSAPPRGSPRPR
;
A
#
# COMPACT_ATOMS: atom_id res chain seq x y z
N MET A 1 -30.66 -19.98 -16.18
CA MET A 1 -30.22 -18.67 -16.70
C MET A 1 -30.10 -17.74 -15.51
N SER A 2 -29.02 -16.98 -15.38
CA SER A 2 -28.88 -16.02 -14.28
C SER A 2 -29.95 -14.93 -14.39
N ASP A 3 -30.41 -14.41 -13.27
CA ASP A 3 -31.39 -13.31 -13.20
C ASP A 3 -30.80 -11.94 -13.59
N TYR A 4 -29.58 -11.94 -14.13
CA TYR A 4 -28.83 -10.75 -14.53
C TYR A 4 -27.94 -11.03 -15.74
N THR A 5 -27.58 -9.97 -16.44
CA THR A 5 -26.59 -9.94 -17.53
C THR A 5 -25.42 -9.04 -17.14
N VAL A 6 -24.24 -9.34 -17.67
CA VAL A 6 -23.02 -8.52 -17.49
C VAL A 6 -22.52 -8.11 -18.87
N ARG A 7 -22.27 -6.82 -19.06
CA ARG A 7 -21.80 -6.26 -20.33
C ARG A 7 -21.16 -4.89 -20.13
N PRO A 8 -20.38 -4.39 -21.11
CA PRO A 8 -20.04 -2.98 -21.17
C PRO A 8 -21.29 -2.09 -21.11
N ILE A 9 -21.17 -0.95 -20.43
CA ILE A 9 -22.26 0.01 -20.33
C ILE A 9 -22.28 0.93 -21.57
N THR A 10 -23.42 1.55 -21.81
CA THR A 10 -23.57 2.61 -22.82
C THR A 10 -23.43 4.00 -22.20
N GLU A 11 -23.22 5.01 -23.04
CA GLU A 11 -23.14 6.42 -22.62
C GLU A 11 -24.37 6.90 -21.83
N ALA A 12 -25.57 6.42 -22.20
CA ALA A 12 -26.83 6.78 -21.53
C ALA A 12 -26.97 6.11 -20.14
N GLU A 13 -26.30 4.98 -19.93
CA GLU A 13 -26.35 4.21 -18.68
C GLU A 13 -25.37 4.74 -17.63
N ARG A 14 -24.54 5.74 -17.97
CA ARG A 14 -23.45 6.17 -17.10
C ARG A 14 -23.91 6.58 -15.71
N ARG A 15 -24.85 7.53 -15.65
CA ARG A 15 -25.31 8.09 -14.38
C ARG A 15 -26.02 7.05 -13.49
N PRO A 16 -26.99 6.26 -14.00
CA PRO A 16 -27.63 5.21 -13.22
C PRO A 16 -26.65 4.18 -12.63
N VAL A 17 -25.63 3.79 -13.40
CA VAL A 17 -24.62 2.81 -12.95
C VAL A 17 -23.68 3.44 -11.91
N TYR A 18 -23.26 4.70 -12.09
CA TYR A 18 -22.47 5.43 -11.09
C TYR A 18 -23.21 5.58 -9.74
N ASP A 19 -24.53 5.78 -9.78
CA ASP A 19 -25.33 5.84 -8.54
C ASP A 19 -25.34 4.51 -7.77
N VAL A 20 -25.16 3.36 -8.44
CA VAL A 20 -24.97 2.07 -7.77
C VAL A 20 -23.68 2.08 -6.95
N LEU A 21 -22.57 2.57 -7.52
CA LEU A 21 -21.29 2.71 -6.82
C LEU A 21 -21.44 3.62 -5.59
N GLN A 22 -22.05 4.79 -5.77
CA GLN A 22 -22.24 5.75 -4.68
C GLN A 22 -23.03 5.15 -3.51
N ARG A 23 -24.13 4.46 -3.80
CA ARG A 23 -24.96 3.81 -2.77
C ARG A 23 -24.24 2.66 -2.08
N ALA A 24 -23.49 1.84 -2.82
CA ALA A 24 -22.70 0.76 -2.25
C ALA A 24 -21.60 1.27 -1.30
N LEU A 25 -21.05 2.46 -1.57
CA LEU A 25 -20.09 3.15 -0.70
C LEU A 25 -20.75 3.98 0.42
N HIS A 26 -22.06 3.82 0.63
CA HIS A 26 -22.87 4.56 1.61
C HIS A 26 -22.82 6.08 1.43
N ARG A 27 -22.88 6.52 0.17
CA ARG A 27 -22.93 7.94 -0.21
C ARG A 27 -24.28 8.29 -0.81
N ASN A 28 -24.59 9.58 -0.75
CA ASN A 28 -25.73 10.13 -1.45
C ASN A 28 -25.52 10.05 -2.98
N PRO A 29 -26.61 9.95 -3.75
CA PRO A 29 -26.57 10.11 -5.21
C PRO A 29 -25.86 11.40 -5.60
N VAL A 30 -25.23 11.38 -6.76
CA VAL A 30 -24.49 12.54 -7.27
C VAL A 30 -25.46 13.66 -7.65
N THR A 31 -25.16 14.90 -7.23
CA THR A 31 -25.92 16.09 -7.65
C THR A 31 -25.68 16.37 -9.13
N ASP A 32 -26.59 17.07 -9.80
CA ASP A 32 -26.42 17.43 -11.23
C ASP A 32 -25.15 18.24 -11.47
N GLU A 33 -24.86 19.20 -10.59
CA GLU A 33 -23.65 20.01 -10.64
C GLU A 33 -22.38 19.15 -10.53
N ARG A 34 -22.36 18.19 -9.60
CA ARG A 34 -21.21 17.30 -9.44
C ARG A 34 -21.11 16.32 -10.60
N TRP A 35 -22.23 15.81 -11.10
CA TRP A 35 -22.26 14.93 -12.26
C TRP A 35 -21.68 15.64 -13.48
N ALA A 36 -22.06 16.88 -13.76
CA ALA A 36 -21.53 17.67 -14.86
C ALA A 36 -20.00 17.82 -14.82
N ARG A 37 -19.39 17.86 -13.62
CA ARG A 37 -17.93 17.93 -13.46
C ARG A 37 -17.21 16.59 -13.61
N ILE A 38 -17.87 15.48 -13.31
CA ILE A 38 -17.25 14.14 -13.31
C ILE A 38 -17.68 13.26 -14.48
N THR A 39 -18.68 13.67 -15.26
CA THR A 39 -19.26 12.83 -16.31
C THR A 39 -18.18 12.43 -17.32
N ASP A 40 -17.32 13.35 -17.71
CA ASP A 40 -16.23 13.08 -18.66
C ASP A 40 -15.13 12.19 -18.04
N PHE A 41 -14.94 12.25 -16.72
CA PHE A 41 -14.03 11.35 -16.02
C PHE A 41 -14.55 9.92 -15.98
N TRP A 42 -15.87 9.76 -15.84
CA TRP A 42 -16.52 8.45 -15.76
C TRP A 42 -17.07 8.02 -17.12
N ALA A 43 -16.17 7.65 -18.03
CA ALA A 43 -16.52 7.20 -19.38
C ALA A 43 -17.22 5.82 -19.38
N ALA A 44 -18.04 5.57 -20.39
CA ALA A 44 -18.61 4.24 -20.61
C ALA A 44 -17.52 3.23 -21.04
N ASP A 45 -16.52 3.68 -21.81
CA ASP A 45 -15.36 2.87 -22.15
C ASP A 45 -14.60 2.43 -20.89
N GLY A 46 -14.27 1.14 -20.81
CA GLY A 46 -13.60 0.54 -19.66
C GLY A 46 -14.51 0.32 -18.45
N THR A 47 -15.83 0.51 -18.60
CA THR A 47 -16.82 0.26 -17.55
C THR A 47 -17.77 -0.88 -17.90
N THR A 48 -17.76 -1.90 -17.04
CA THR A 48 -18.65 -3.06 -17.08
C THR A 48 -19.79 -2.89 -16.08
N GLY A 49 -21.03 -3.12 -16.51
CA GLY A 49 -22.22 -3.11 -15.67
C GLY A 49 -22.86 -4.48 -15.56
N ALA A 50 -23.49 -4.74 -14.42
CA ALA A 50 -24.41 -5.86 -14.24
C ALA A 50 -25.85 -5.33 -14.16
N PHE A 51 -26.77 -5.97 -14.88
CA PHE A 51 -28.15 -5.51 -15.05
C PHE A 51 -29.16 -6.63 -14.80
N ALA A 52 -30.23 -6.31 -14.07
CA ALA A 52 -31.41 -7.16 -13.92
C ALA A 52 -32.55 -6.53 -14.75
N GLY A 53 -32.72 -6.99 -16.00
CA GLY A 53 -33.47 -6.24 -17.01
C GLY A 53 -32.73 -4.93 -17.33
N GLU A 54 -33.42 -3.80 -17.22
CA GLU A 54 -32.83 -2.45 -17.40
C GLU A 54 -32.22 -1.86 -16.12
N LEU A 55 -32.38 -2.56 -14.99
CA LEU A 55 -31.99 -2.04 -13.69
C LEU A 55 -30.51 -2.35 -13.39
N PRO A 56 -29.64 -1.34 -13.21
CA PRO A 56 -28.26 -1.59 -12.82
C PRO A 56 -28.17 -2.14 -11.39
N VAL A 57 -27.43 -3.24 -11.24
CA VAL A 57 -27.24 -3.98 -9.98
C VAL A 57 -25.76 -4.15 -9.62
N GLY A 58 -24.84 -3.83 -10.53
CA GLY A 58 -23.41 -3.85 -10.25
C GLY A 58 -22.61 -3.04 -11.27
N VAL A 59 -21.39 -2.71 -10.89
CA VAL A 59 -20.44 -1.93 -11.69
C VAL A 59 -19.01 -2.34 -11.37
N ALA A 60 -18.16 -2.36 -12.39
CA ALA A 60 -16.71 -2.40 -12.30
C ALA A 60 -16.15 -1.50 -13.39
N SER A 61 -15.29 -0.54 -13.04
CA SER A 61 -14.67 0.39 -14.00
C SER A 61 -13.17 0.21 -14.03
N SER A 62 -12.53 0.76 -15.07
CA SER A 62 -11.08 0.76 -15.20
C SER A 62 -10.61 2.00 -15.95
N ILE A 63 -9.41 2.45 -15.63
CA ILE A 63 -8.77 3.60 -16.26
C ILE A 63 -7.51 3.09 -16.97
N PRO A 64 -7.33 3.40 -18.28
CA PRO A 64 -6.07 3.12 -18.96
C PRO A 64 -4.90 3.83 -18.27
N SER A 65 -3.87 3.07 -17.94
CA SER A 65 -2.63 3.56 -17.33
C SER A 65 -1.46 2.76 -17.87
N THR A 66 -0.28 3.02 -17.31
CA THR A 66 0.98 2.36 -17.62
C THR A 66 1.67 2.08 -16.30
N ILE A 67 2.25 0.89 -16.11
CA ILE A 67 3.01 0.53 -14.91
C ILE A 67 4.50 0.35 -15.22
N VAL A 68 5.36 0.77 -14.31
CA VAL A 68 6.81 0.57 -14.37
C VAL A 68 7.17 -0.79 -13.78
N LEU A 69 8.01 -1.54 -14.50
CA LEU A 69 8.47 -2.86 -14.12
C LEU A 69 9.88 -2.85 -13.55
N PRO A 70 10.28 -3.94 -12.85
CA PRO A 70 11.68 -4.21 -12.57
C PRO A 70 12.54 -4.18 -13.85
N GLY A 71 13.52 -3.27 -13.89
CA GLY A 71 14.36 -3.02 -15.07
C GLY A 71 13.99 -1.77 -15.87
N GLY A 72 12.93 -1.05 -15.48
CA GLY A 72 12.55 0.23 -16.08
C GLY A 72 11.68 0.15 -17.33
N ALA A 73 11.39 -1.06 -17.82
CA ALA A 73 10.39 -1.26 -18.85
C ALA A 73 8.99 -0.84 -18.34
N THR A 74 8.10 -0.55 -19.28
CA THR A 74 6.71 -0.20 -18.96
C THR A 74 5.73 -1.09 -19.69
N LEU A 75 4.57 -1.34 -19.08
CA LEU A 75 3.46 -2.07 -19.69
C LEU A 75 2.16 -1.26 -19.58
N PRO A 76 1.27 -1.36 -20.57
CA PRO A 76 -0.10 -0.85 -20.42
C PRO A 76 -0.78 -1.62 -19.28
N MET A 77 -1.49 -0.89 -18.44
CA MET A 77 -2.18 -1.41 -17.27
C MET A 77 -3.63 -0.92 -17.25
N ALA A 78 -4.57 -1.82 -16.99
CA ALA A 78 -5.93 -1.43 -16.62
C ALA A 78 -5.99 -1.13 -15.11
N ALA A 79 -6.15 0.14 -14.73
CA ALA A 79 -6.30 0.57 -13.34
C ALA A 79 -7.77 0.41 -12.92
N VAL A 80 -8.12 -0.74 -12.33
CA VAL A 80 -9.49 -1.09 -11.93
C VAL A 80 -9.92 -0.26 -10.72
N ASP A 81 -11.07 0.39 -10.84
CA ASP A 81 -11.70 1.19 -9.79
C ASP A 81 -13.23 1.02 -9.83
N GLY A 82 -13.93 1.54 -8.82
CA GLY A 82 -15.37 1.74 -8.87
C GLY A 82 -16.14 0.42 -8.88
N VAL A 83 -15.62 -0.59 -8.17
CA VAL A 83 -16.25 -1.91 -8.10
C VAL A 83 -17.31 -1.93 -7.01
N ALA A 84 -18.56 -2.18 -7.40
CA ALA A 84 -19.68 -2.24 -6.46
C ALA A 84 -20.77 -3.19 -6.93
N VAL A 85 -21.46 -3.80 -5.97
CA VAL A 85 -22.70 -4.55 -6.18
C VAL A 85 -23.76 -3.97 -5.27
N ARG A 86 -24.97 -3.78 -5.79
CA ARG A 86 -26.10 -3.28 -5.02
C ARG A 86 -26.42 -4.24 -3.86
N SER A 87 -26.74 -3.70 -2.70
CA SER A 87 -26.83 -4.48 -1.44
C SER A 87 -27.79 -5.67 -1.51
N ASP A 88 -28.93 -5.52 -2.19
CA ASP A 88 -29.96 -6.55 -2.42
C ASP A 88 -29.57 -7.62 -3.48
N TRP A 89 -28.48 -7.41 -4.22
CA TRP A 89 -27.93 -8.34 -5.23
C TRP A 89 -26.59 -8.97 -4.82
N THR A 90 -26.13 -8.70 -3.59
CA THR A 90 -24.92 -9.33 -3.06
C THR A 90 -25.10 -10.85 -2.89
N ARG A 91 -23.97 -11.58 -2.92
CA ARG A 91 -23.92 -13.04 -2.74
C ARG A 91 -24.66 -13.88 -3.80
N ARG A 92 -24.98 -13.29 -4.97
CA ARG A 92 -25.61 -13.97 -6.11
C ARG A 92 -24.66 -14.25 -7.30
N GLY A 93 -23.35 -14.12 -7.09
CA GLY A 93 -22.34 -14.32 -8.16
C GLY A 93 -22.10 -13.11 -9.08
N VAL A 94 -22.83 -11.99 -8.89
CA VAL A 94 -22.72 -10.77 -9.72
C VAL A 94 -21.27 -10.26 -9.84
N LEU A 95 -20.56 -10.12 -8.71
CA LEU A 95 -19.17 -9.66 -8.71
C LEU A 95 -18.24 -10.61 -9.48
N THR A 96 -18.43 -11.92 -9.31
CA THR A 96 -17.63 -12.92 -10.03
C THR A 96 -17.83 -12.81 -11.53
N ALA A 97 -19.07 -12.65 -11.99
CA ALA A 97 -19.36 -12.49 -13.41
C ALA A 97 -18.80 -11.16 -13.97
N MET A 98 -18.88 -10.06 -13.21
CA MET A 98 -18.28 -8.78 -13.62
C MET A 98 -16.76 -8.87 -13.76
N MET A 99 -16.07 -9.47 -12.78
CA MET A 99 -14.62 -9.65 -12.83
C MET A 99 -14.20 -10.56 -13.98
N ASP A 100 -14.94 -11.64 -14.22
CA ASP A 100 -14.70 -12.54 -15.34
C ASP A 100 -14.81 -11.83 -16.69
N THR A 101 -15.90 -11.09 -16.92
CA THR A 101 -16.10 -10.30 -18.14
C THR A 101 -15.00 -9.26 -18.32
N GLN A 102 -14.67 -8.53 -17.25
CA GLN A 102 -13.67 -7.46 -17.31
C GLN A 102 -12.25 -8.00 -17.59
N LEU A 103 -11.87 -9.15 -17.03
CA LEU A 103 -10.55 -9.75 -17.29
C LEU A 103 -10.41 -10.25 -18.73
N HIS A 104 -11.47 -10.81 -19.33
CA HIS A 104 -11.47 -11.19 -20.73
C HIS A 104 -11.41 -9.96 -21.64
N GLU A 105 -12.15 -8.88 -21.31
CA GLU A 105 -12.05 -7.61 -22.03
C GLU A 105 -10.62 -7.05 -21.99
N PHE A 106 -9.93 -7.14 -20.85
CA PHE A 106 -8.54 -6.70 -20.74
C PHE A 106 -7.58 -7.51 -21.62
N ALA A 107 -7.77 -8.83 -21.70
CA ALA A 107 -6.99 -9.69 -22.58
C ALA A 107 -7.22 -9.32 -24.05
N GLU A 108 -8.48 -9.13 -24.47
CA GLU A 108 -8.86 -8.72 -25.82
C GLU A 108 -8.30 -7.34 -26.21
N ARG A 109 -8.27 -6.40 -25.26
CA ARG A 109 -7.72 -5.05 -25.43
C ARG A 109 -6.20 -4.99 -25.32
N GLY A 110 -5.54 -6.10 -25.03
CA GLY A 110 -4.09 -6.19 -24.95
C GLY A 110 -3.49 -5.50 -23.72
N TYR A 111 -4.19 -5.51 -22.58
CA TYR A 111 -3.62 -5.13 -21.28
C TYR A 111 -2.98 -6.37 -20.63
N PRO A 112 -1.64 -6.50 -20.54
CA PRO A 112 -1.01 -7.67 -19.93
C PRO A 112 -1.21 -7.72 -18.41
N VAL A 113 -1.54 -6.59 -17.79
CA VAL A 113 -1.69 -6.43 -16.35
C VAL A 113 -2.86 -5.54 -16.00
N ALA A 114 -3.52 -5.85 -14.88
CA ALA A 114 -4.52 -5.01 -14.25
C ALA A 114 -4.11 -4.73 -12.80
N GLY A 115 -4.39 -3.53 -12.30
CA GLY A 115 -4.04 -3.09 -10.95
C GLY A 115 -5.24 -2.50 -10.22
N LEU A 116 -5.36 -2.75 -8.92
CA LEU A 116 -6.40 -2.15 -8.08
C LEU A 116 -5.91 -1.85 -6.66
N HIS A 117 -6.68 -1.01 -5.96
CA HIS A 117 -6.59 -0.85 -4.51
C HIS A 117 -7.80 -1.51 -3.86
N ALA A 118 -7.57 -2.51 -3.02
CA ALA A 118 -8.66 -3.29 -2.44
C ALA A 118 -9.29 -2.54 -1.26
N SER A 119 -10.62 -2.39 -1.28
CA SER A 119 -11.38 -1.95 -0.10
C SER A 119 -11.45 -3.05 0.97
N GLU A 120 -11.51 -4.32 0.55
CA GLU A 120 -11.47 -5.49 1.43
C GLU A 120 -10.53 -6.56 0.85
N ALA A 121 -9.52 -6.95 1.64
CA ALA A 121 -8.48 -7.89 1.21
C ALA A 121 -8.98 -9.31 0.84
N VAL A 122 -10.18 -9.70 1.27
CA VAL A 122 -10.75 -11.04 1.02
C VAL A 122 -11.50 -11.17 -0.31
N ILE A 123 -11.64 -10.06 -1.04
CA ILE A 123 -12.42 -10.02 -2.28
C ILE A 123 -11.58 -10.53 -3.45
N TYR A 124 -10.45 -9.86 -3.75
CA TYR A 124 -9.82 -9.94 -5.07
C TYR A 124 -8.83 -11.07 -5.26
N GLY A 125 -8.29 -11.65 -4.18
CA GLY A 125 -7.43 -12.84 -4.27
C GLY A 125 -8.09 -14.00 -5.03
N ARG A 126 -9.44 -14.11 -4.93
CA ARG A 126 -10.15 -15.15 -5.66
C ARG A 126 -10.17 -14.94 -7.18
N PHE A 127 -9.92 -13.73 -7.66
CA PHE A 127 -9.86 -13.42 -9.09
C PHE A 127 -8.41 -13.39 -9.59
N GLY A 128 -7.45 -13.86 -8.79
CA GLY A 128 -6.03 -13.90 -9.14
C GLY A 128 -5.28 -12.58 -8.94
N TYR A 129 -5.84 -11.65 -8.17
CA TYR A 129 -5.11 -10.45 -7.77
C TYR A 129 -4.23 -10.76 -6.55
N GLY A 130 -2.96 -10.42 -6.62
CA GLY A 130 -2.01 -10.53 -5.51
C GLY A 130 -1.51 -9.17 -5.06
N VAL A 131 -1.27 -9.00 -3.76
CA VAL A 131 -0.63 -7.79 -3.20
C VAL A 131 0.78 -7.66 -3.76
N ALA A 132 0.99 -6.79 -4.74
CA ALA A 132 2.26 -6.64 -5.44
C ALA A 132 3.11 -5.49 -4.89
N THR A 133 2.50 -4.53 -4.19
CA THR A 133 3.22 -3.50 -3.42
C THR A 133 2.61 -3.33 -2.04
N ARG A 134 3.41 -2.75 -1.13
CA ARG A 134 2.99 -2.38 0.22
C ARG A 134 3.38 -0.94 0.49
N SER A 135 2.64 -0.28 1.36
CA SER A 135 2.96 1.07 1.81
C SER A 135 3.02 1.16 3.33
N ALA A 136 3.84 2.08 3.81
CA ALA A 136 4.06 2.40 5.22
C ALA A 136 3.39 3.73 5.58
N THR A 137 2.97 3.84 6.83
CA THR A 137 2.71 5.14 7.45
C THR A 137 3.86 5.51 8.35
N ILE A 138 4.53 6.61 8.03
CA ILE A 138 5.65 7.15 8.80
C ILE A 138 5.11 8.27 9.69
N ARG A 139 5.46 8.25 10.98
CA ARG A 139 5.10 9.30 11.92
C ARG A 139 6.35 9.85 12.60
N ALA A 140 6.55 11.16 12.51
CA ALA A 140 7.64 11.88 13.15
C ALA A 140 7.11 12.85 14.22
N LYS A 141 7.61 12.71 15.46
CA LYS A 141 7.30 13.63 16.57
C LYS A 141 8.30 14.78 16.60
N LEU A 142 7.81 15.99 16.75
CA LEU A 142 8.65 17.19 16.79
C LEU A 142 9.02 17.61 18.23
N PRO A 143 10.14 18.34 18.43
CA PRO A 143 11.15 18.67 17.42
C PRO A 143 11.92 17.43 16.94
N ALA A 144 12.22 17.37 15.65
CA ALA A 144 13.01 16.32 15.02
C ALA A 144 14.19 16.96 14.27
N ARG A 145 15.36 16.97 14.89
CA ARG A 145 16.55 17.59 14.30
C ARG A 145 17.23 16.62 13.34
N LEU A 146 17.47 17.06 12.11
CA LEU A 146 18.30 16.36 11.15
C LEU A 146 19.74 16.26 11.61
N ARG A 147 20.46 15.25 11.15
CA ARG A 147 21.91 15.11 11.34
C ARG A 147 22.66 16.13 10.47
N ASP A 148 23.80 16.62 10.93
CA ASP A 148 24.61 17.61 10.19
C ASP A 148 25.08 17.09 8.81
N GLY A 149 25.25 15.77 8.67
CA GLY A 149 25.60 15.11 7.40
C GLY A 149 24.41 14.71 6.52
N ALA A 150 23.18 15.01 6.93
CA ALA A 150 22.01 14.79 6.07
C ALA A 150 22.02 15.87 4.97
N THR A 151 22.63 15.55 3.82
CA THR A 151 22.60 16.39 2.64
C THR A 151 21.17 16.51 2.13
N ALA A 152 20.59 17.67 2.34
CA ALA A 152 19.33 18.09 1.73
C ALA A 152 19.57 19.43 1.00
N PRO A 153 20.45 19.47 -0.01
CA PRO A 153 20.70 20.70 -0.75
C PRO A 153 19.47 21.05 -1.59
N GLY A 154 19.28 22.34 -1.88
CA GLY A 154 18.11 22.83 -2.60
C GLY A 154 17.12 23.59 -1.72
N THR A 155 16.12 24.17 -2.37
CA THR A 155 15.08 25.00 -1.76
C THR A 155 13.72 24.34 -1.92
N VAL A 156 12.82 24.64 -0.99
CA VAL A 156 11.41 24.23 -1.07
C VAL A 156 10.54 25.48 -1.12
N HIS A 157 9.64 25.51 -2.10
CA HIS A 157 8.64 26.56 -2.25
C HIS A 157 7.25 25.94 -2.13
N VAL A 158 6.29 26.68 -1.59
CA VAL A 158 4.92 26.19 -1.37
C VAL A 158 3.99 26.85 -2.37
N LEU A 159 3.21 26.03 -3.08
CA LEU A 159 2.20 26.44 -4.04
C LEU A 159 0.80 26.00 -3.55
N ASP A 160 -0.23 26.68 -4.05
CA ASP A 160 -1.64 26.36 -3.81
C ASP A 160 -2.47 26.41 -5.11
N GLY A 161 -3.74 25.97 -4.99
CA GLY A 161 -4.75 26.05 -6.05
C GLY A 161 -4.34 25.44 -7.40
N ALA A 162 -4.73 26.14 -8.48
CA ALA A 162 -4.56 25.67 -9.85
C ALA A 162 -3.08 25.59 -10.29
N GLU A 163 -2.24 26.50 -9.80
CA GLU A 163 -0.80 26.49 -10.08
C GLU A 163 -0.15 25.20 -9.55
N ALA A 164 -0.49 24.81 -8.32
CA ALA A 164 0.00 23.57 -7.72
C ALA A 164 -0.38 22.32 -8.54
N THR A 165 -1.61 22.23 -9.05
CA THR A 165 -2.03 21.07 -9.87
C THR A 165 -1.21 20.95 -11.15
N ALA A 166 -1.05 22.07 -11.88
CA ALA A 166 -0.27 22.09 -13.12
C ALA A 166 1.20 21.74 -12.88
N THR A 167 1.82 22.29 -11.82
CA THR A 167 3.20 21.99 -11.44
C THR A 167 3.38 20.53 -11.05
N ALA A 168 2.50 19.97 -10.22
CA ALA A 168 2.58 18.57 -9.80
C ALA A 168 2.46 17.61 -10.99
N SER A 169 1.53 17.88 -11.91
CA SER A 169 1.37 17.10 -13.15
C SER A 169 2.63 17.11 -13.99
N ALA A 170 3.21 18.29 -14.24
CA ALA A 170 4.42 18.44 -15.05
C ALA A 170 5.65 17.75 -14.42
N ILE A 171 5.78 17.81 -13.09
CA ILE A 171 6.85 17.09 -12.37
C ILE A 171 6.64 15.58 -12.51
N HIS A 172 5.43 15.08 -12.27
CA HIS A 172 5.15 13.65 -12.37
C HIS A 172 5.37 13.11 -13.78
N GLU A 173 5.00 13.84 -14.83
CA GLU A 173 5.27 13.43 -16.22
C GLU A 173 6.77 13.24 -16.48
N ARG A 174 7.62 14.12 -15.92
CA ARG A 174 9.06 14.05 -16.09
C ARG A 174 9.75 12.97 -15.25
N ILE A 175 9.32 12.78 -13.99
CA ILE A 175 10.08 11.97 -13.01
C ILE A 175 9.24 10.93 -12.25
N GLY A 176 7.94 10.80 -12.53
CA GLY A 176 6.99 9.97 -11.78
C GLY A 176 7.07 8.47 -12.04
N LEU A 177 7.91 8.01 -12.97
CA LEU A 177 7.99 6.60 -13.41
C LEU A 177 9.36 5.96 -13.15
N ARG A 178 9.99 6.24 -12.01
CA ARG A 178 11.37 5.74 -11.72
C ARG A 178 11.44 4.48 -10.86
N ARG A 179 10.37 4.11 -10.17
CA ARG A 179 10.36 2.98 -9.24
C ARG A 179 9.40 1.90 -9.73
N PRO A 180 9.76 0.61 -9.68
CA PRO A 180 8.84 -0.47 -10.02
C PRO A 180 7.53 -0.34 -9.23
N GLY A 181 6.40 -0.53 -9.91
CA GLY A 181 5.06 -0.36 -9.33
C GLY A 181 4.46 1.03 -9.52
N MET A 182 5.25 2.08 -9.80
CA MET A 182 4.71 3.40 -10.13
C MET A 182 3.91 3.35 -11.42
N ILE A 183 2.87 4.18 -11.49
CA ILE A 183 1.95 4.20 -12.62
C ILE A 183 1.81 5.59 -13.24
N ALA A 184 1.51 5.63 -14.54
CA ALA A 184 1.17 6.88 -15.22
C ALA A 184 -0.17 7.42 -14.73
N ARG A 185 -0.25 8.74 -14.57
CA ARG A 185 -1.45 9.46 -14.14
C ARG A 185 -2.08 10.14 -15.35
N PRO A 186 -3.26 9.69 -15.82
CA PRO A 186 -3.95 10.33 -16.94
C PRO A 186 -4.31 11.78 -16.63
N ALA A 187 -4.34 12.65 -17.64
CA ALA A 187 -4.67 14.07 -17.48
C ALA A 187 -5.95 14.30 -16.66
N ARG A 188 -7.00 13.53 -16.95
CA ARG A 188 -8.28 13.62 -16.24
C ARG A 188 -8.20 13.23 -14.76
N TRP A 189 -7.26 12.38 -14.36
CA TRP A 189 -7.04 12.06 -12.95
C TRP A 189 -6.57 13.28 -12.17
N TRP A 190 -5.69 14.10 -12.77
CA TRP A 190 -5.24 15.36 -12.18
C TRP A 190 -6.39 16.36 -12.03
N GLU A 191 -7.20 16.52 -13.09
CA GLU A 191 -8.29 17.49 -13.14
C GLU A 191 -9.43 17.20 -12.16
N VAL A 192 -9.70 15.93 -11.86
CA VAL A 192 -10.88 15.53 -11.06
C VAL A 192 -10.53 15.04 -9.66
N SER A 193 -9.53 14.17 -9.56
CA SER A 193 -9.18 13.54 -8.28
C SER A 193 -8.16 14.37 -7.51
N TYR A 194 -7.15 14.89 -8.20
CA TYR A 194 -6.04 15.59 -7.55
C TYR A 194 -6.36 17.05 -7.23
N SER A 195 -6.92 17.80 -8.18
CA SER A 195 -7.34 19.21 -8.00
C SER A 195 -8.23 19.37 -6.77
N ARG A 196 -9.17 18.43 -6.55
CA ARG A 196 -10.06 18.41 -5.40
C ARG A 196 -9.31 18.44 -4.06
N LYS A 197 -8.18 17.73 -3.94
CA LYS A 197 -7.37 17.76 -2.71
C LYS A 197 -6.84 19.17 -2.44
N LEU A 198 -6.35 19.83 -3.47
CA LEU A 198 -5.77 21.17 -3.36
C LEU A 198 -6.84 22.25 -3.19
N ASP A 199 -7.95 22.15 -3.92
CA ASP A 199 -8.99 23.18 -3.98
C ASP A 199 -9.96 23.12 -2.79
N LEU A 200 -10.30 21.91 -2.31
CA LEU A 200 -11.39 21.72 -1.32
C LEU A 200 -10.92 21.17 0.03
N GLU A 201 -9.80 20.44 0.08
CA GLU A 201 -9.35 19.73 1.29
C GLU A 201 -8.22 20.46 2.03
N GLY A 202 -7.81 21.63 1.52
CA GLY A 202 -6.82 22.52 2.16
C GLY A 202 -5.39 22.01 2.09
N TYR A 203 -5.09 21.12 1.14
CA TYR A 203 -3.72 20.71 0.85
C TYR A 203 -2.97 21.78 0.07
N ARG A 204 -1.65 21.80 0.27
CA ARG A 204 -0.67 22.66 -0.41
C ARG A 204 0.42 21.78 -0.99
N LEU A 205 1.10 22.28 -2.02
CA LEU A 205 2.19 21.57 -2.68
C LEU A 205 3.52 22.15 -2.24
N ALA A 206 4.36 21.34 -1.60
CA ALA A 206 5.77 21.66 -1.37
C ALA A 206 6.59 21.19 -2.56
N VAL A 207 7.21 22.10 -3.29
CA VAL A 207 8.02 21.81 -4.48
C VAL A 207 9.50 21.97 -4.13
N HIS A 208 10.28 20.91 -4.35
CA HIS A 208 11.72 20.91 -4.18
C HIS A 208 12.41 21.24 -5.51
N THR A 209 13.45 22.06 -5.40
CA THR A 209 14.39 22.35 -6.49
C THR A 209 15.79 22.14 -5.93
N GLY A 210 16.55 21.21 -6.53
CA GLY A 210 17.92 20.90 -6.16
C GLY A 210 18.91 22.06 -6.29
N PRO A 211 20.16 21.87 -5.84
CA PRO A 211 21.19 22.90 -5.91
C PRO A 211 21.61 23.20 -7.36
N GLY A 212 21.42 24.44 -7.80
CA GLY A 212 21.88 24.95 -9.10
C GLY A 212 20.94 25.99 -9.70
N ASP A 213 21.43 26.79 -10.65
CA ASP A 213 20.65 27.86 -11.30
C ASP A 213 19.64 27.34 -12.34
N SER A 214 19.43 26.02 -12.42
CA SER A 214 18.48 25.45 -13.39
C SER A 214 17.03 25.86 -13.11
N GLY A 215 16.69 26.08 -11.83
CA GLY A 215 15.34 26.39 -11.39
C GLY A 215 14.33 25.26 -11.66
N VAL A 216 14.78 24.09 -12.11
CA VAL A 216 13.92 22.98 -12.52
C VAL A 216 13.50 22.17 -11.30
N PRO A 217 12.20 22.06 -10.99
CA PRO A 217 11.73 21.25 -9.87
C PRO A 217 12.08 19.77 -10.02
N ASP A 218 12.63 19.17 -8.98
CA ASP A 218 13.06 17.76 -8.95
C ASP A 218 12.31 16.95 -7.90
N GLY A 219 11.32 17.55 -7.23
CA GLY A 219 10.35 16.79 -6.47
C GLY A 219 9.20 17.62 -5.94
N PHE A 220 8.16 16.94 -5.46
CA PHE A 220 7.11 17.57 -4.69
C PHE A 220 6.59 16.64 -3.58
N ALA A 221 5.94 17.23 -2.59
CA ALA A 221 5.09 16.56 -1.62
C ALA A 221 3.81 17.38 -1.39
N VAL A 222 2.68 16.71 -1.20
CA VAL A 222 1.41 17.35 -0.89
C VAL A 222 1.21 17.33 0.61
N PHE A 223 0.81 18.44 1.24
CA PHE A 223 0.61 18.44 2.68
C PHE A 223 -0.50 19.37 3.14
N ARG A 224 -1.10 19.06 4.28
CA ARG A 224 -2.02 19.95 5.00
C ARG A 224 -1.71 19.97 6.47
N THR A 225 -2.20 21.01 7.15
CA THR A 225 -2.04 21.18 8.60
C THR A 225 -3.39 21.10 9.28
N VAL A 226 -3.51 20.23 10.28
CA VAL A 226 -4.72 20.00 11.06
C VAL A 226 -4.53 20.57 12.47
N PRO A 227 -5.29 21.61 12.86
CA PRO A 227 -5.25 22.13 14.22
C PRO A 227 -5.65 21.03 15.23
N GLN A 228 -4.85 20.87 16.28
CA GLN A 228 -5.10 19.91 17.35
C GLN A 228 -5.23 20.57 18.73
N ARG A 229 -5.07 21.89 18.80
CA ARG A 229 -5.22 22.66 20.04
C ARG A 229 -6.65 22.59 20.53
N ASP A 230 -6.79 22.39 21.82
CA ASP A 230 -8.07 22.54 22.52
C ASP A 230 -7.88 23.41 23.78
N HIS A 231 -8.97 23.62 24.53
CA HIS A 231 -8.94 24.46 25.73
C HIS A 231 -8.13 23.84 26.88
N LEU A 232 -7.90 22.53 26.86
CA LEU A 232 -7.15 21.80 27.89
C LEU A 232 -5.65 21.73 27.57
N ASP A 233 -5.28 21.80 26.30
CA ASP A 233 -3.89 21.88 25.82
C ASP A 233 -3.74 22.98 24.75
N PRO A 234 -3.71 24.26 25.16
CA PRO A 234 -3.61 25.39 24.21
C PRO A 234 -2.26 25.46 23.50
N ASN A 235 -1.26 24.72 23.99
CA ASN A 235 0.09 24.67 23.42
C ASN A 235 0.32 23.46 22.51
N HIS A 236 -0.70 22.61 22.30
CA HIS A 236 -0.56 21.47 21.39
C HIS A 236 -0.16 21.94 19.99
N GLY A 237 0.89 21.37 19.43
CA GLY A 237 1.25 21.66 18.04
C GLY A 237 0.23 21.06 17.06
N ALA A 238 0.13 21.59 15.86
CA ALA A 238 -0.72 21.00 14.83
C ALA A 238 -0.16 19.66 14.32
N LEU A 239 -1.03 18.85 13.71
CA LEU A 239 -0.64 17.68 12.93
C LEU A 239 -0.41 18.12 11.48
N LEU A 240 0.76 17.81 10.92
CA LEU A 240 0.97 17.89 9.49
C LEU A 240 0.71 16.53 8.86
N GLU A 241 -0.21 16.48 7.91
CA GLU A 241 -0.42 15.31 7.07
C GLU A 241 0.28 15.52 5.73
N ALA A 242 1.21 14.63 5.39
CA ALA A 242 1.98 14.68 4.16
C ALA A 242 1.68 13.46 3.29
N GLU A 243 1.30 13.69 2.05
CA GLU A 243 0.90 12.70 1.06
C GLU A 243 1.64 12.92 -0.24
N ASP A 244 1.53 11.95 -1.14
CA ASP A 244 1.97 12.02 -2.54
C ASP A 244 3.32 12.70 -2.76
N PHE A 245 4.41 11.96 -2.47
CA PHE A 245 5.75 12.46 -2.74
C PHE A 245 6.24 11.88 -4.06
N VAL A 246 6.67 12.74 -4.97
CA VAL A 246 7.32 12.34 -6.21
C VAL A 246 8.66 13.06 -6.27
N THR A 247 9.77 12.33 -6.35
CA THR A 247 11.13 12.90 -6.23
C THR A 247 12.06 12.32 -7.28
N ALA A 248 13.05 13.09 -7.73
CA ALA A 248 14.07 12.76 -8.74
C ALA A 248 15.20 11.86 -8.19
N ASP A 249 15.43 11.91 -6.88
CA ASP A 249 16.46 11.16 -6.18
C ASP A 249 16.24 11.24 -4.66
N ASP A 250 17.15 10.60 -3.92
CA ASP A 250 17.13 10.58 -2.45
C ASP A 250 17.45 11.96 -1.83
N ALA A 251 18.13 12.85 -2.56
CA ALA A 251 18.41 14.21 -2.07
C ALA A 251 17.14 15.06 -2.05
N ALA A 252 16.29 14.95 -3.07
CA ALA A 252 14.96 15.56 -3.09
C ALA A 252 14.03 14.98 -1.99
N VAL A 253 14.11 13.68 -1.70
CA VAL A 253 13.40 13.07 -0.55
C VAL A 253 13.84 13.70 0.76
N ALA A 254 15.15 13.79 1.01
CA ALA A 254 15.69 14.42 2.21
C ALA A 254 15.34 15.92 2.29
N GLY A 255 15.35 16.62 1.15
CA GLY A 255 14.92 18.01 0.97
C GLY A 255 13.49 18.27 1.42
N LEU A 256 12.55 17.46 0.95
CA LEU A 256 11.14 17.55 1.31
C LEU A 256 10.93 17.19 2.80
N TRP A 257 11.55 16.13 3.31
CA TRP A 257 11.45 15.79 4.73
C TRP A 257 12.01 16.89 5.63
N ARG A 258 13.15 17.49 5.26
CA ARG A 258 13.71 18.63 5.99
C ARG A 258 12.72 19.78 6.08
N PHE A 259 12.08 20.14 4.97
CA PHE A 259 11.05 21.16 4.96
C PHE A 259 9.90 20.79 5.90
N LEU A 260 9.30 19.61 5.74
CA LEU A 260 8.14 19.17 6.53
C LEU A 260 8.42 19.11 8.04
N LEU A 261 9.63 18.72 8.43
CA LEU A 261 10.06 18.64 9.84
C LEU A 261 10.44 20.00 10.43
N SER A 262 10.68 21.01 9.59
CA SER A 262 11.06 22.37 9.99
C SER A 262 9.88 23.33 10.13
N VAL A 263 8.67 22.93 9.71
CA VAL A 263 7.48 23.77 9.82
C VAL A 263 7.16 24.04 11.30
N ASP A 264 7.07 25.32 11.65
CA ASP A 264 6.83 25.76 13.02
C ASP A 264 5.45 25.37 13.56
N LEU A 265 5.33 25.33 14.89
CA LEU A 265 4.09 25.05 15.63
C LEU A 265 3.46 23.67 15.36
N LEU A 266 4.23 22.73 14.82
CA LEU A 266 3.81 21.34 14.64
C LEU A 266 4.19 20.46 15.82
N ALA A 267 3.31 19.53 16.18
CA ALA A 267 3.60 18.47 17.15
C ALA A 267 4.06 17.19 16.45
N THR A 268 3.46 16.88 15.29
CA THR A 268 3.65 15.60 14.59
C THR A 268 3.56 15.80 13.08
N VAL A 269 4.42 15.12 12.34
CA VAL A 269 4.26 14.85 10.90
C VAL A 269 3.78 13.42 10.72
N ASN A 270 2.71 13.23 9.96
CA ASN A 270 2.12 11.92 9.63
C ASN A 270 2.09 11.77 8.10
N ALA A 271 2.84 10.80 7.58
CA ALA A 271 2.96 10.54 6.17
C ALA A 271 2.50 9.11 5.84
N PRO A 272 1.22 8.90 5.45
CA PRO A 272 0.75 7.62 4.95
C PRO A 272 1.24 7.37 3.51
N GLY A 273 1.08 6.13 3.03
CA GLY A 273 1.32 5.79 1.62
C GLY A 273 2.79 5.86 1.18
N ARG A 274 3.74 5.80 2.13
CA ARG A 274 5.17 5.87 1.82
C ARG A 274 5.74 4.50 1.43
N PRO A 275 6.84 4.44 0.68
CA PRO A 275 7.61 3.21 0.56
C PRO A 275 8.00 2.64 1.92
N VAL A 276 7.93 1.31 2.03
CA VAL A 276 8.24 0.60 3.29
C VAL A 276 9.74 0.51 3.60
N ASP A 277 10.59 0.83 2.64
CA ASP A 277 12.04 0.95 2.78
C ASP A 277 12.49 2.42 3.00
N GLU A 278 11.54 3.35 3.14
CA GLU A 278 11.85 4.75 3.45
C GLU A 278 12.08 4.94 4.96
N GLU A 279 13.35 5.01 5.36
CA GLU A 279 13.76 5.04 6.77
C GLU A 279 14.04 6.47 7.27
N VAL A 280 13.00 7.29 7.44
CA VAL A 280 13.15 8.71 7.88
C VAL A 280 13.89 8.85 9.21
N GLY A 281 13.81 7.85 10.10
CA GLY A 281 14.54 7.84 11.37
C GLY A 281 16.05 7.97 11.22
N VAL A 282 16.64 7.48 10.11
CA VAL A 282 18.10 7.56 9.91
C VAL A 282 18.58 8.98 9.56
N LEU A 283 17.68 9.85 9.07
CA LEU A 283 17.98 11.26 8.78
C LEU A 283 18.10 12.10 10.06
N LEU A 284 17.61 11.59 11.19
CA LEU A 284 17.48 12.33 12.45
C LEU A 284 18.64 12.06 13.41
N THR A 285 18.93 13.06 14.24
CA THR A 285 19.85 12.92 15.40
C THR A 285 19.29 11.94 16.43
N ASP A 286 17.99 12.02 16.73
CA ASP A 286 17.24 11.03 17.51
C ASP A 286 16.34 10.22 16.57
N SER A 287 16.81 9.06 16.13
CA SER A 287 16.09 8.20 15.19
C SER A 287 14.75 7.69 15.73
N ARG A 288 14.55 7.71 17.05
CA ARG A 288 13.30 7.25 17.68
C ARG A 288 12.13 8.22 17.48
N ARG A 289 12.41 9.44 17.00
CA ARG A 289 11.42 10.48 16.73
C ARG A 289 10.57 10.17 15.50
N ALA A 290 11.13 9.50 14.49
CA ALA A 290 10.40 9.02 13.33
C ALA A 290 10.28 7.50 13.35
N ARG A 291 9.07 6.98 13.10
CA ARG A 291 8.80 5.54 13.11
C ARG A 291 7.76 5.19 12.06
N THR A 292 7.93 4.01 11.48
CA THR A 292 6.85 3.34 10.76
C THR A 292 5.83 2.84 11.77
N VAL A 293 4.61 3.38 11.73
CA VAL A 293 3.52 3.05 12.67
C VAL A 293 2.56 2.00 12.12
N SER A 294 2.52 1.81 10.81
CA SER A 294 1.77 0.75 10.14
C SER A 294 2.39 0.41 8.79
N VAL A 295 2.14 -0.81 8.32
CA VAL A 295 2.42 -1.24 6.95
C VAL A 295 1.22 -2.02 6.43
N GLY A 296 0.65 -1.58 5.32
CA GLY A 296 -0.52 -2.19 4.66
C GLY A 296 -0.22 -2.65 3.25
N ASP A 297 -1.19 -3.35 2.65
CA ASP A 297 -1.25 -3.54 1.20
C ASP A 297 -1.48 -2.19 0.49
N GLU A 298 -0.98 -2.09 -0.74
CA GLU A 298 -1.17 -0.90 -1.59
C GLU A 298 -1.72 -1.34 -2.95
N LEU A 299 -0.87 -1.74 -3.90
CA LEU A 299 -1.29 -2.17 -5.22
C LEU A 299 -1.50 -3.69 -5.25
N TRP A 300 -2.71 -4.09 -5.60
CA TRP A 300 -3.03 -5.46 -5.97
C TRP A 300 -2.91 -5.61 -7.48
N LEU A 301 -2.04 -6.49 -7.93
CA LEU A 301 -1.79 -6.74 -9.34
C LEU A 301 -2.44 -8.04 -9.78
N ARG A 302 -2.96 -8.07 -11.01
CA ARG A 302 -3.42 -9.25 -11.71
C ARG A 302 -2.68 -9.35 -13.03
N LEU A 303 -2.03 -10.48 -13.25
CA LEU A 303 -1.44 -10.80 -14.54
C LEU A 303 -2.56 -11.31 -15.46
N VAL A 304 -2.82 -10.58 -16.53
CA VAL A 304 -3.84 -10.89 -17.54
C VAL A 304 -3.21 -11.73 -18.65
N ASP A 305 -2.01 -11.36 -19.09
CA ASP A 305 -1.16 -12.14 -19.99
C ASP A 305 0.16 -12.47 -19.26
N VAL A 306 0.26 -13.68 -18.72
CA VAL A 306 1.43 -14.14 -17.97
C VAL A 306 2.69 -14.19 -18.84
N PRO A 307 2.71 -14.79 -20.05
CA PRO A 307 3.86 -14.74 -20.94
C PRO A 307 4.35 -13.31 -21.21
N ALA A 308 3.46 -12.38 -21.59
CA ALA A 308 3.85 -11.02 -21.93
C ALA A 308 4.37 -10.24 -20.72
N ALA A 309 3.73 -10.39 -19.56
CA ALA A 309 4.20 -9.77 -18.33
C ALA A 309 5.59 -10.30 -17.92
N LEU A 310 5.76 -11.63 -17.90
CA LEU A 310 7.03 -12.23 -17.50
C LEU A 310 8.17 -11.89 -18.48
N ALA A 311 7.91 -11.73 -19.77
CA ALA A 311 8.91 -11.34 -20.76
C ALA A 311 9.32 -9.86 -20.65
N ALA A 312 8.44 -8.99 -20.14
CA ALA A 312 8.67 -7.55 -20.09
C ALA A 312 9.53 -7.09 -18.91
N ARG A 313 9.61 -7.88 -17.83
CA ARG A 313 10.46 -7.56 -16.66
C ARG A 313 11.86 -8.17 -16.79
N THR A 314 12.81 -7.54 -16.11
CA THR A 314 14.17 -8.10 -15.92
C THR A 314 14.23 -9.03 -14.71
N TYR A 315 15.21 -9.93 -14.74
CA TYR A 315 15.52 -10.89 -13.68
C TYR A 315 16.97 -10.76 -13.23
N GLY A 316 17.23 -11.16 -11.98
CA GLY A 316 18.58 -11.27 -11.45
C GLY A 316 19.38 -12.43 -12.05
N THR A 317 20.60 -12.63 -11.56
CA THR A 317 21.51 -13.68 -12.03
C THR A 317 21.43 -14.92 -11.16
N ALA A 318 20.82 -15.99 -11.68
CA ALA A 318 20.81 -17.33 -11.10
C ALA A 318 20.46 -18.38 -12.16
N ASP A 319 20.65 -19.67 -11.84
CA ASP A 319 20.17 -20.73 -12.74
C ASP A 319 18.64 -20.66 -12.89
N PRO A 320 18.09 -20.98 -14.07
CA PRO A 320 16.67 -20.88 -14.31
C PRO A 320 15.80 -21.71 -13.36
N VAL A 321 14.58 -21.26 -13.14
CA VAL A 321 13.55 -21.96 -12.35
C VAL A 321 12.33 -22.21 -13.23
N VAL A 322 11.70 -23.37 -13.08
CA VAL A 322 10.43 -23.69 -13.76
C VAL A 322 9.27 -23.51 -12.80
N LEU A 323 8.38 -22.55 -13.09
CA LEU A 323 7.16 -22.30 -12.32
C LEU A 323 5.96 -22.96 -13.01
N ASP A 324 5.21 -23.80 -12.30
CA ASP A 324 3.88 -24.25 -12.70
C ASP A 324 2.85 -23.24 -12.19
N VAL A 325 2.21 -22.52 -13.12
CA VAL A 325 1.26 -21.45 -12.81
C VAL A 325 -0.15 -21.94 -13.11
N ALA A 326 -1.02 -21.86 -12.12
CA ALA A 326 -2.44 -22.14 -12.29
C ALA A 326 -3.26 -20.84 -12.33
N ASP A 327 -4.16 -20.73 -13.30
CA ASP A 327 -5.06 -19.60 -13.46
C ASP A 327 -6.46 -20.07 -13.82
N ARG A 328 -7.38 -19.96 -12.86
CA ARG A 328 -8.79 -20.36 -13.04
C ARG A 328 -9.64 -19.38 -13.83
N MET A 329 -9.25 -18.11 -13.88
CA MET A 329 -10.05 -17.06 -14.53
C MET A 329 -9.67 -16.95 -16.00
N LEU A 330 -8.37 -17.06 -16.29
CA LEU A 330 -7.83 -17.03 -17.65
C LEU A 330 -7.02 -18.31 -17.89
N PRO A 331 -7.66 -19.41 -18.35
CA PRO A 331 -7.03 -20.71 -18.50
C PRO A 331 -5.79 -20.69 -19.41
N ASP A 332 -5.75 -19.76 -20.37
CA ASP A 332 -4.61 -19.58 -21.28
C ASP A 332 -3.32 -19.28 -20.52
N ASN A 333 -3.37 -18.64 -19.34
CA ASN A 333 -2.19 -18.41 -18.50
C ASN A 333 -1.68 -19.67 -17.79
N THR A 334 -2.49 -20.73 -17.71
CA THR A 334 -2.09 -21.96 -17.02
C THR A 334 -0.98 -22.66 -17.80
N GLY A 335 0.06 -23.09 -17.08
CA GLY A 335 1.17 -23.85 -17.66
C GLY A 335 2.49 -23.58 -16.97
N ARG A 336 3.55 -24.17 -17.55
CA ARG A 336 4.90 -24.10 -17.00
C ARG A 336 5.77 -23.10 -17.74
N TYR A 337 6.47 -22.29 -16.95
CA TYR A 337 7.32 -21.21 -17.43
C TYR A 337 8.73 -21.41 -16.90
N ARG A 338 9.71 -21.55 -17.80
CA ARG A 338 11.13 -21.51 -17.45
C ARG A 338 11.57 -20.06 -17.42
N ILE A 339 12.03 -19.60 -16.27
CA ILE A 339 12.42 -18.21 -16.02
C ILE A 339 13.90 -18.18 -15.68
N GLY A 340 14.68 -17.37 -16.39
CA GLY A 340 16.10 -17.19 -16.15
C GLY A 340 16.59 -15.80 -16.58
N PRO A 341 17.90 -15.54 -16.48
CA PRO A 341 18.49 -14.27 -16.90
C PRO A 341 18.34 -14.00 -18.40
N ASP A 342 18.27 -15.05 -19.22
CA ASP A 342 18.14 -14.97 -20.68
C ASP A 342 16.68 -14.73 -21.14
N GLY A 343 15.73 -14.69 -20.20
CA GLY A 343 14.32 -14.44 -20.46
C GLY A 343 13.40 -15.56 -19.97
N VAL A 344 12.21 -15.60 -20.57
CA VAL A 344 11.12 -16.50 -20.16
C VAL A 344 10.56 -17.23 -21.37
N GLU A 345 10.35 -18.53 -21.22
CA GLU A 345 9.71 -19.37 -22.23
C GLU A 345 8.73 -20.35 -21.58
N ARG A 346 7.69 -20.74 -22.34
CA ARG A 346 6.87 -21.89 -21.96
C ARG A 346 7.66 -23.17 -22.16
N THR A 347 7.50 -24.12 -21.26
CA THR A 347 8.25 -25.38 -21.30
C THR A 347 7.41 -26.58 -20.88
N GLY A 348 7.77 -27.77 -21.38
CA GLY A 348 7.24 -29.06 -20.91
C GLY A 348 8.04 -29.67 -19.76
N ALA A 349 9.14 -29.02 -19.33
CA ALA A 349 9.99 -29.52 -18.25
C ALA A 349 9.22 -29.71 -16.93
N ALA A 350 9.80 -30.51 -16.02
CA ALA A 350 9.26 -30.67 -14.67
C ALA A 350 9.33 -29.33 -13.93
N ALA A 351 8.26 -29.00 -13.19
CA ALA A 351 8.22 -27.78 -12.40
C ALA A 351 9.10 -27.90 -11.16
N ASP A 352 9.84 -26.83 -10.87
CA ASP A 352 10.55 -26.67 -9.60
C ASP A 352 9.58 -26.19 -8.50
N LEU A 353 8.69 -25.26 -8.84
CA LEU A 353 7.74 -24.64 -7.91
C LEU A 353 6.35 -24.58 -8.56
N ALA A 354 5.30 -24.76 -7.78
CA ALA A 354 3.91 -24.63 -8.25
C ALA A 354 3.14 -23.61 -7.41
N LEU A 355 2.38 -22.74 -8.07
CA LEU A 355 1.68 -21.60 -7.47
C LEU A 355 0.52 -21.10 -8.33
N ASP A 356 -0.43 -20.40 -7.70
CA ASP A 356 -1.52 -19.72 -8.39
C ASP A 356 -1.07 -18.35 -8.93
N VAL A 357 -1.77 -17.84 -9.95
CA VAL A 357 -1.46 -16.55 -10.60
C VAL A 357 -1.48 -15.35 -9.63
N ASP A 358 -2.27 -15.39 -8.54
CA ASP A 358 -2.23 -14.33 -7.51
C ASP A 358 -0.87 -14.30 -6.80
N THR A 359 -0.32 -15.48 -6.52
CA THR A 359 0.97 -15.66 -5.87
C THR A 359 2.10 -15.26 -6.83
N LEU A 360 1.94 -15.49 -8.14
CA LEU A 360 2.86 -14.97 -9.14
C LEU A 360 2.83 -13.43 -9.15
N ALA A 361 1.64 -12.83 -9.10
CA ALA A 361 1.48 -11.38 -9.06
C ALA A 361 2.14 -10.75 -7.80
N MET A 362 2.10 -11.43 -6.65
CA MET A 362 2.84 -11.02 -5.44
C MET A 362 4.36 -10.99 -5.68
N LEU A 363 4.91 -11.96 -6.40
CA LEU A 363 6.35 -12.00 -6.72
C LEU A 363 6.74 -11.02 -7.82
N TYR A 364 5.80 -10.66 -8.69
CA TYR A 364 6.07 -10.03 -9.98
C TYR A 364 6.75 -8.65 -9.90
N LEU A 365 6.53 -7.86 -8.85
CA LEU A 365 7.23 -6.58 -8.67
C LEU A 365 8.43 -6.66 -7.71
N GLY A 366 8.70 -7.82 -7.12
CA GLY A 366 9.82 -8.03 -6.19
C GLY A 366 9.51 -7.69 -4.72
N GLU A 367 8.24 -7.46 -4.37
CA GLU A 367 7.81 -7.17 -2.99
C GLU A 367 8.01 -8.37 -2.06
N TRP A 368 7.56 -9.55 -2.50
CA TRP A 368 7.53 -10.75 -1.68
C TRP A 368 8.68 -11.70 -1.98
N ARG A 369 9.20 -12.33 -0.93
CA ARG A 369 10.20 -13.39 -1.07
C ARG A 369 9.51 -14.74 -1.28
N PRO A 370 9.95 -15.58 -2.23
CA PRO A 370 9.38 -16.92 -2.46
C PRO A 370 9.33 -17.77 -1.18
N ALA A 371 10.37 -17.72 -0.35
CA ALA A 371 10.40 -18.45 0.92
C ALA A 371 9.27 -18.05 1.89
N THR A 372 8.90 -16.76 1.94
CA THR A 372 7.79 -16.27 2.77
C THR A 372 6.45 -16.80 2.25
N LEU A 373 6.28 -16.85 0.92
CA LEU A 373 5.05 -17.36 0.31
C LEU A 373 4.94 -18.89 0.43
N ALA A 374 6.06 -19.61 0.34
CA ALA A 374 6.13 -21.05 0.60
C ALA A 374 5.77 -21.37 2.07
N LEU A 375 6.29 -20.59 3.04
CA LEU A 375 5.93 -20.74 4.45
C LEU A 375 4.42 -20.55 4.67
N ALA A 376 3.79 -19.67 3.90
CA ALA A 376 2.34 -19.43 3.92
C ALA A 376 1.52 -20.48 3.15
N GLY A 377 2.17 -21.50 2.56
CA GLY A 377 1.50 -22.54 1.76
C GLY A 377 1.03 -22.08 0.38
N ARG A 378 1.49 -20.92 -0.10
CA ARG A 378 1.13 -20.37 -1.43
C ARG A 378 2.01 -20.91 -2.56
N ILE A 379 3.19 -21.43 -2.21
CA ILE A 379 4.11 -22.07 -3.15
C ILE A 379 4.35 -23.50 -2.67
N THR A 380 4.15 -24.46 -3.56
CA THR A 380 4.40 -25.88 -3.34
C THR A 380 5.58 -26.37 -4.20
N GLY A 381 6.13 -27.54 -3.89
CA GLY A 381 7.39 -28.00 -4.52
C GLY A 381 8.66 -27.31 -3.98
N ALA A 382 8.53 -26.59 -2.86
CA ALA A 382 9.50 -25.64 -2.33
C ALA A 382 10.76 -26.27 -1.70
N ASP A 383 11.57 -26.97 -2.50
CA ASP A 383 12.95 -27.29 -2.11
C ASP A 383 13.75 -25.99 -1.84
N PRO A 384 14.59 -25.94 -0.79
CA PRO A 384 15.37 -24.75 -0.47
C PRO A 384 16.23 -24.21 -1.62
N GLY A 385 16.76 -25.09 -2.48
CA GLY A 385 17.55 -24.70 -3.64
C GLY A 385 16.69 -23.95 -4.68
N ALA A 386 15.52 -24.49 -5.03
CA ALA A 386 14.59 -23.86 -5.96
C ALA A 386 14.10 -22.49 -5.44
N LEU A 387 13.76 -22.40 -4.16
CA LEU A 387 13.36 -21.14 -3.53
C LEU A 387 14.48 -20.09 -3.56
N SER A 388 15.73 -20.48 -3.32
CA SER A 388 16.87 -19.56 -3.35
C SER A 388 17.14 -19.04 -4.76
N ARG A 389 17.02 -19.89 -5.80
CA ARG A 389 17.14 -19.47 -7.20
C ARG A 389 16.02 -18.51 -7.59
N ALA A 390 14.78 -18.85 -7.25
CA ALA A 390 13.63 -17.97 -7.50
C ALA A 390 13.80 -16.62 -6.79
N ASP A 391 14.27 -16.60 -5.53
CA ASP A 391 14.51 -15.36 -4.81
C ASP A 391 15.59 -14.51 -5.50
N ALA A 392 16.68 -15.11 -5.96
CA ALA A 392 17.74 -14.41 -6.70
C ALA A 392 17.26 -13.85 -8.05
N LEU A 393 16.41 -14.58 -8.79
CA LEU A 393 15.83 -14.13 -10.05
C LEU A 393 14.82 -12.99 -9.87
N PHE A 394 13.94 -13.09 -8.87
CA PHE A 394 12.83 -12.13 -8.69
C PHE A 394 13.19 -10.89 -7.87
N ARG A 395 14.31 -10.91 -7.15
CA ARG A 395 14.77 -9.79 -6.31
C ARG A 395 15.08 -8.54 -7.14
N THR A 396 14.69 -7.40 -6.60
CA THR A 396 14.91 -6.08 -7.18
C THR A 396 15.82 -5.24 -6.29
N ALA A 397 16.52 -4.26 -6.87
CA ALA A 397 17.41 -3.36 -6.13
C ALA A 397 16.65 -2.42 -5.17
N GLN A 398 15.46 -1.99 -5.58
CA GLN A 398 14.53 -1.19 -4.78
C GLN A 398 13.24 -1.97 -4.60
N ARG A 399 12.60 -1.87 -3.43
CA ARG A 399 11.28 -2.49 -3.22
C ARG A 399 10.26 -1.78 -4.13
N PRO A 400 9.21 -2.44 -4.63
CA PRO A 400 8.24 -1.74 -5.47
C PRO A 400 7.33 -0.82 -4.64
N TRP A 401 6.82 0.24 -5.24
CA TRP A 401 5.90 1.20 -4.62
C TRP A 401 5.07 1.90 -5.71
N CYS A 402 3.75 1.99 -5.53
CA CYS A 402 2.86 2.61 -6.51
C CYS A 402 2.78 4.13 -6.33
N GLY A 403 2.54 4.59 -5.10
CA GLY A 403 2.49 6.01 -4.74
C GLY A 403 1.34 6.81 -5.37
N THR A 404 0.49 6.16 -6.17
CA THR A 404 -0.66 6.79 -6.83
C THR A 404 -1.92 6.05 -6.44
N HIS A 405 -2.84 6.74 -5.78
CA HIS A 405 -4.15 6.19 -5.44
C HIS A 405 -5.17 6.62 -6.49
N PHE A 406 -5.81 5.67 -7.15
CA PHE A 406 -6.80 5.92 -8.20
C PHE A 406 -8.20 5.43 -7.85
N CYS A 407 -8.43 5.03 -6.59
CA CYS A 407 -9.76 4.63 -6.16
C CYS A 407 -10.66 5.83 -5.85
N ALA A 408 -11.92 5.78 -6.27
CA ALA A 408 -12.96 6.77 -5.98
C ALA A 408 -13.35 6.87 -4.47
N ASP A 409 -12.62 6.22 -3.55
CA ASP A 409 -12.79 6.34 -2.11
C ASP A 409 -11.79 7.24 -1.38
N PRO A 410 -12.12 8.52 -1.11
CA PRO A 410 -11.33 9.39 -0.24
C PRO A 410 -11.10 8.85 1.18
N ARG A 411 -11.88 7.88 1.68
CA ARG A 411 -11.59 7.26 3.00
C ARG A 411 -10.36 6.35 2.96
N LEU A 412 -10.10 5.70 1.82
CA LEU A 412 -8.91 4.86 1.59
C LEU A 412 -7.68 5.71 1.24
N SER A 413 -7.88 6.95 0.78
CA SER A 413 -6.85 7.98 0.61
C SER A 413 -6.29 8.53 1.93
N GLY A 414 -6.57 7.90 3.07
CA GLY A 414 -6.07 8.27 4.39
C GLY A 414 -7.02 9.18 5.17
N LEU A 415 -8.10 8.66 5.74
CA LEU A 415 -8.91 9.41 6.70
C LEU A 415 -9.42 8.52 7.83
N THR A 416 -8.87 8.71 9.03
CA THR A 416 -9.51 9.28 10.23
C THR A 416 -8.55 9.03 11.40
N PRO A 417 -8.15 10.02 12.23
CA PRO A 417 -7.54 9.67 13.51
C PRO A 417 -8.52 8.79 14.29
N PRO A 418 -8.07 7.82 15.11
CA PRO A 418 -8.99 7.05 15.93
C PRO A 418 -9.88 8.04 16.69
N ALA A 419 -11.20 7.86 16.60
CA ALA A 419 -12.13 8.65 17.38
C ALA A 419 -11.63 8.70 18.82
N ALA A 420 -11.50 9.91 19.37
CA ALA A 420 -11.12 10.07 20.77
C ALA A 420 -12.00 9.13 21.61
N PRO A 421 -11.42 8.36 22.55
CA PRO A 421 -12.21 7.46 23.38
C PRO A 421 -13.32 8.28 24.04
N PRO A 422 -14.56 7.75 24.14
CA PRO A 422 -15.66 8.50 24.73
C PRO A 422 -15.22 9.00 26.11
N ALA A 423 -15.35 10.30 26.33
CA ALA A 423 -15.09 10.91 27.61
C ALA A 423 -15.83 10.09 28.68
N ALA A 424 -15.08 9.56 29.65
CA ALA A 424 -15.64 8.77 30.74
C ALA A 424 -16.81 9.56 31.33
N ALA A 425 -18.02 9.00 31.20
CA ALA A 425 -19.22 9.56 31.77
C ALA A 425 -18.98 9.77 33.27
N ARG A 426 -18.86 11.03 33.69
CA ARG A 426 -18.87 11.40 35.09
C ARG A 426 -20.20 10.90 35.64
N ARG A 427 -20.14 9.88 36.51
CA ARG A 427 -21.24 9.52 37.39
C ARG A 427 -21.54 10.73 38.26
N THR A 428 -22.57 11.48 37.89
CA THR A 428 -23.27 12.39 38.80
C THR A 428 -24.08 11.54 39.77
N GLY A 429 -23.50 11.31 40.95
CA GLY A 429 -24.12 10.60 42.06
C GLY A 429 -24.22 11.51 43.29
N ARG A 430 -25.36 12.20 43.37
CA ARG A 430 -26.07 12.71 44.56
C ARG A 430 -25.28 13.22 45.78
N ASP A 431 -25.54 14.50 46.06
CA ASP A 431 -25.70 15.06 47.41
C ASP A 431 -26.52 14.13 48.33
N SER A 432 -25.98 13.84 49.50
CA SER A 432 -26.73 13.48 50.72
C SER A 432 -25.84 13.72 51.93
N SER A 433 -26.11 14.82 52.61
CA SER A 433 -25.67 15.16 53.95
C SER A 433 -26.09 14.09 54.98
N ALA A 434 -25.15 13.65 55.84
CA ALA A 434 -25.36 13.39 57.27
C ALA A 434 -24.12 12.73 57.91
N ARG A 435 -23.50 13.44 58.84
CA ARG A 435 -22.68 12.85 59.92
C ARG A 435 -23.61 12.26 60.99
N PRO A 436 -23.18 11.23 61.75
CA PRO A 436 -22.73 11.55 63.12
C PRO A 436 -21.55 10.71 63.68
N ALA A 437 -20.72 11.42 64.47
CA ALA A 437 -20.04 11.12 65.75
C ALA A 437 -19.21 9.82 66.03
N PRO A 438 -18.25 9.86 66.99
CA PRO A 438 -17.08 8.95 67.03
C PRO A 438 -17.01 7.94 68.21
N ARG A 439 -16.34 6.80 67.92
CA ARG A 439 -15.52 5.83 68.73
C ARG A 439 -15.99 5.36 70.14
N PRO A 440 -15.65 4.10 70.51
CA PRO A 440 -14.45 3.85 71.35
C PRO A 440 -13.63 2.59 70.96
N GLY A 441 -12.34 2.53 71.32
CA GLY A 441 -11.47 1.32 71.22
C GLY A 441 -11.52 0.48 72.50
N PRO A 442 -10.46 -0.26 72.92
CA PRO A 442 -9.38 -0.99 72.22
C PRO A 442 -9.38 -2.50 72.60
N ASP A 443 -8.66 -3.41 71.91
CA ASP A 443 -7.84 -4.42 72.61
C ASP A 443 -6.93 -5.32 71.73
N ARG A 444 -5.93 -5.88 72.42
CA ARG A 444 -4.68 -6.53 72.00
C ARG A 444 -4.79 -8.03 71.65
N ARG A 445 -3.74 -8.51 70.94
CA ARG A 445 -2.99 -9.80 71.06
C ARG A 445 -2.96 -10.72 69.82
N ALA A 446 -1.73 -11.05 69.40
CA ALA A 446 -1.33 -12.13 68.47
C ALA A 446 -1.33 -13.52 69.18
N PRO A 447 -1.18 -14.69 68.51
CA PRO A 447 0.11 -15.13 67.92
C PRO A 447 0.04 -16.05 66.64
N ARG A 448 1.21 -16.57 66.25
CA ARG A 448 1.70 -17.17 64.98
C ARG A 448 1.28 -18.62 64.62
N ALA A 449 1.37 -18.91 63.30
CA ALA A 449 1.90 -20.09 62.54
C ALA A 449 1.12 -21.44 62.55
N PRO A 450 1.32 -22.40 61.57
CA PRO A 450 2.41 -22.54 60.57
C PRO A 450 2.01 -22.92 59.10
N ARG A 451 3.03 -22.93 58.22
CA ARG A 451 3.04 -23.50 56.84
C ARG A 451 3.18 -25.03 56.84
N PRO A 452 2.76 -25.71 55.75
CA PRO A 452 3.68 -26.54 54.94
C PRO A 452 3.40 -26.32 53.43
N GLY A 453 4.22 -26.65 52.43
CA GLY A 453 5.49 -27.35 52.30
C GLY A 453 5.91 -27.25 50.81
N ARG A 454 7.22 -27.25 50.53
CA ARG A 454 7.86 -27.20 49.21
C ARG A 454 7.94 -28.61 48.58
N THR A 455 7.85 -28.68 47.25
CA THR A 455 8.53 -29.67 46.38
C THR A 455 8.81 -28.99 45.02
N ALA A 456 10.02 -28.48 44.77
CA ALA A 456 11.19 -29.12 44.15
C ALA A 456 11.07 -29.35 42.61
N ARG A 457 11.88 -28.57 41.85
CA ARG A 457 12.20 -28.70 40.42
C ARG A 457 13.15 -29.89 40.17
N PRO A 458 13.17 -30.47 38.95
CA PRO A 458 14.36 -31.13 38.41
C PRO A 458 15.10 -30.26 37.38
N ALA A 459 16.41 -30.52 37.27
CA ALA A 459 17.44 -29.75 36.61
C ALA A 459 17.69 -30.15 35.13
N ARG A 460 18.31 -29.23 34.38
CA ARG A 460 18.79 -29.38 32.99
C ARG A 460 20.02 -30.32 32.88
N PRO A 461 20.18 -31.04 31.75
CA PRO A 461 21.40 -31.80 31.44
C PRO A 461 22.54 -30.91 30.87
N PRO A 462 23.82 -31.35 30.97
CA PRO A 462 25.01 -30.53 30.71
C PRO A 462 25.46 -30.50 29.23
N ARG A 463 26.20 -29.44 28.87
CA ARG A 463 26.86 -29.24 27.56
C ARG A 463 28.16 -30.06 27.42
N PRO A 464 28.53 -30.53 26.22
CA PRO A 464 29.81 -31.19 25.98
C PRO A 464 30.96 -30.18 25.78
N ALA A 465 32.15 -30.59 26.22
CA ALA A 465 33.42 -29.86 26.16
C ALA A 465 34.12 -29.97 24.78
N PRO A 466 34.98 -29.00 24.40
CA PRO A 466 35.67 -29.00 23.10
C PRO A 466 36.91 -29.92 23.10
N PRO A 467 37.27 -30.55 21.96
CA PRO A 467 38.46 -31.38 21.86
C PRO A 467 39.76 -30.56 21.71
N SER A 468 40.78 -31.06 22.40
CA SER A 468 42.15 -30.55 22.53
C SER A 468 43.00 -30.71 21.25
N ALA A 469 43.91 -29.75 21.03
CA ALA A 469 44.90 -29.75 19.96
C ALA A 469 46.07 -30.74 20.20
N PRO A 470 46.70 -31.31 19.15
CA PRO A 470 48.04 -31.91 19.19
C PRO A 470 49.14 -31.01 18.56
N PRO A 471 50.44 -31.34 18.75
CA PRO A 471 51.51 -30.35 18.95
C PRO A 471 52.35 -29.98 17.71
N ARG A 472 53.13 -28.91 17.88
CA ARG A 472 54.12 -28.35 16.93
C ARG A 472 55.43 -29.15 16.87
N GLY A 473 56.03 -29.23 15.68
CA GLY A 473 57.46 -29.51 15.39
C GLY A 473 57.64 -29.96 13.93
N SER A 474 57.96 -29.09 12.96
CA SER A 474 59.30 -28.63 12.47
C SER A 474 60.11 -29.71 11.70
N PRO A 475 61.00 -29.39 10.72
CA PRO A 475 61.00 -28.37 9.66
C PRO A 475 61.34 -28.94 8.23
N ARG A 476 61.32 -28.05 7.21
CA ARG A 476 61.76 -28.14 5.78
C ARG A 476 63.05 -28.97 5.50
N PRO A 477 63.32 -29.51 4.28
CA PRO A 477 63.56 -28.80 3.00
C PRO A 477 62.92 -29.50 1.77
N ARG A 478 62.89 -29.00 0.52
CA ARG A 478 63.70 -28.05 -0.26
C ARG A 478 62.81 -27.45 -1.36
#